data_AF-A0A917JR05-F1
#
_entry.id   AF-A0A917JR05-F1
#
_cell.length_a   1.000
_cell.length_b   1.000
_cell.length_c   1.000
_cell.angle_alpha   90.00
_cell.angle_beta   90.00
_cell.angle_gamma   90.00
#
_symmetry.space_group_name_H-M   'P 1'
#
loop_
_entity.id
_entity.type
_entity.pdbx_description
1 polymer ?
#
loop_
_entity_poly.entity_id
_entity_poly.type
_entity_poly.pdbx_seq_one_letter_code
_entity_poly.pdbx_strand_id
1 'polypeptide(L)'
;MDIYQIIKNFRISDVSREAGQAKSHARANEVTLRGLQDQIDHLSMVCLAMSELLEEVGFNKQMLAAKIQEIDLRDGKLDGKYIPAIKFPGCKRELAPRHVKCMYCGSEIKKTL
;
A
#
# COMPACT_ATOMS: atom_id res chain seq x y z
N MET A 1 -23.51 -25.65 43.87
CA MET A 1 -22.88 -25.07 42.67
C MET A 1 -22.30 -26.22 41.86
N ASP A 2 -22.79 -26.42 40.65
CA ASP A 2 -22.38 -27.54 39.77
C ASP A 2 -21.04 -27.23 39.08
N ILE A 3 -20.07 -28.12 39.20
CA ILE A 3 -18.72 -28.01 38.62
C ILE A 3 -18.79 -27.81 37.11
N TYR A 4 -19.78 -28.41 36.44
CA TYR A 4 -19.99 -28.24 35.01
C TYR A 4 -20.32 -26.79 34.64
N GLN A 5 -21.12 -26.10 35.46
CA GLN A 5 -21.46 -24.69 35.24
C GLN A 5 -20.25 -23.77 35.43
N ILE A 6 -19.37 -24.08 36.38
CA ILE A 6 -18.15 -23.31 36.62
C ILE A 6 -17.23 -23.40 35.40
N ILE A 7 -16.98 -24.61 34.90
CA ILE A 7 -16.13 -24.83 33.71
C ILE A 7 -16.72 -24.17 32.47
N LYS A 8 -18.04 -24.26 32.28
CA LYS A 8 -18.74 -23.62 31.17
C LYS A 8 -18.61 -22.10 31.22
N ASN A 9 -18.84 -21.49 32.38
CA ASN A 9 -18.72 -20.04 32.55
C ASN A 9 -17.29 -19.55 32.33
N PHE A 10 -16.30 -20.31 32.76
CA PHE A 10 -14.89 -20.01 32.51
C PHE A 10 -14.58 -19.98 31.00
N ARG A 11 -15.00 -21.02 30.25
CA ARG A 11 -14.80 -21.08 28.80
C ARG A 11 -15.54 -19.94 28.06
N ILE A 12 -16.75 -19.59 28.49
CA ILE A 12 -17.50 -18.45 27.91
C ILE A 12 -16.75 -17.14 28.18
N SER A 13 -16.20 -16.96 29.38
CA SER A 13 -15.42 -15.79 29.73
C SER A 13 -14.16 -15.66 28.87
N ASP A 14 -13.42 -16.75 28.66
CA ASP A 14 -12.23 -16.76 27.81
C ASP A 14 -12.56 -16.43 26.35
N VAL A 15 -13.56 -17.08 25.77
CA VAL A 15 -13.99 -16.81 24.39
C VAL A 15 -14.49 -15.37 24.24
N SER A 16 -15.23 -14.86 25.23
CA SER A 16 -15.70 -13.47 25.22
C SER A 16 -14.55 -12.48 25.30
N ARG A 17 -13.50 -12.80 26.06
CA ARG A 17 -12.30 -11.96 26.19
C ARG A 17 -11.50 -11.94 24.89
N GLU A 18 -11.31 -13.09 24.25
CA GLU A 18 -10.63 -13.19 22.95
C GLU A 18 -11.41 -12.46 21.85
N ALA A 19 -12.73 -12.64 21.78
CA ALA A 19 -13.59 -11.91 20.87
C ALA A 19 -13.54 -10.40 21.11
N GLY A 20 -13.50 -9.96 22.37
CA GLY A 20 -13.34 -8.56 22.75
C GLY A 20 -12.01 -7.96 22.27
N GLN A 21 -10.91 -8.70 22.43
CA GLN A 21 -9.59 -8.28 21.93
C GLN A 21 -9.55 -8.21 20.41
N ALA A 22 -10.06 -9.23 19.71
CA ALA A 22 -10.13 -9.23 18.26
C ALA A 22 -10.95 -8.03 17.72
N LYS A 23 -12.08 -7.72 18.35
CA LYS A 23 -12.89 -6.55 18.01
C LYS A 23 -12.15 -5.23 18.26
N SER A 24 -11.41 -5.14 19.36
CA SER A 24 -10.59 -3.97 19.66
C SER A 24 -9.49 -3.75 18.61
N HIS A 25 -8.77 -4.81 18.25
CA HIS A 25 -7.75 -4.77 17.21
C HIS A 25 -8.32 -4.40 15.84
N ALA A 26 -9.47 -4.97 15.45
CA ALA A 26 -10.14 -4.62 14.21
C ALA A 26 -10.49 -3.12 14.17
N ARG A 27 -11.06 -2.59 15.26
CA ARG A 27 -11.39 -1.17 15.36
C ARG A 27 -10.15 -0.27 15.32
N ALA A 28 -9.07 -0.66 15.99
CA ALA A 28 -7.80 0.07 15.94
C ALA A 28 -7.25 0.13 14.51
N ASN A 29 -7.25 -1.01 13.81
CA ASN A 29 -6.82 -1.09 12.42
C ASN A 29 -7.69 -0.22 11.49
N GLU A 30 -9.01 -0.21 11.68
CA GLU A 30 -9.91 0.67 10.91
C GLU A 30 -9.56 2.15 11.09
N VAL A 31 -9.24 2.58 12.31
CA VAL A 31 -8.83 3.95 12.60
C VAL A 31 -7.50 4.27 11.91
N THR A 32 -6.52 3.37 12.00
CA THR A 32 -5.23 3.54 11.33
C THR A 32 -5.38 3.60 9.81
N LEU A 33 -6.21 2.74 9.22
CA LEU A 33 -6.46 2.72 7.78
C LEU A 33 -7.10 4.03 7.30
N ARG A 34 -8.06 4.58 8.05
CA ARG A 34 -8.64 5.89 7.73
C ARG A 34 -7.60 7.00 7.79
N GLY A 35 -6.76 7.00 8.84
CA GLY A 35 -5.67 7.98 8.94
C GLY A 35 -4.67 7.88 7.79
N LEU A 36 -4.35 6.67 7.33
CA LEU A 36 -3.50 6.46 6.15
C LEU A 36 -4.18 6.93 4.86
N GLN A 37 -5.49 6.69 4.72
CA GLN A 37 -6.26 7.17 3.57
C GLN A 37 -6.25 8.70 3.51
N ASP A 38 -6.51 9.37 4.64
CA ASP A 38 -6.49 10.84 4.72
C ASP A 38 -5.11 11.41 4.36
N GLN A 39 -4.03 10.75 4.80
CA GLN A 39 -2.66 11.14 4.44
C GLN A 39 -2.37 10.97 2.94
N ILE A 40 -2.84 9.87 2.33
CA ILE A 40 -2.71 9.61 0.89
C ILE A 40 -3.49 10.65 0.10
N ASP A 41 -4.70 11.00 0.53
CA ASP A 41 -5.55 11.99 -0.14
C ASP A 41 -4.90 13.38 -0.07
N HIS A 42 -4.39 13.77 1.09
CA HIS A 42 -3.64 15.00 1.25
C HIS A 42 -2.38 15.04 0.37
N LEU A 43 -1.58 13.96 0.36
CA LEU A 43 -0.40 13.88 -0.49
C LEU A 43 -0.77 13.97 -1.98
N SER A 44 -1.85 13.30 -2.39
CA SER A 44 -2.34 13.34 -3.77
C SER A 44 -2.76 14.74 -4.18
N MET A 45 -3.44 15.47 -3.30
CA MET A 45 -3.82 16.87 -3.52
C MET A 45 -2.59 17.77 -3.68
N VAL A 46 -1.60 17.63 -2.81
CA VAL A 46 -0.35 18.39 -2.89
C VAL A 46 0.41 18.07 -4.18
N CYS A 47 0.52 16.79 -4.56
CA CYS A 47 1.15 16.39 -5.82
C CYS A 47 0.43 16.94 -7.05
N LEU A 48 -0.90 16.99 -7.03
CA LEU A 48 -1.69 17.61 -8.10
C LEU A 48 -1.39 19.12 -8.19
N ALA A 49 -1.46 19.84 -7.08
CA ALA A 49 -1.15 21.27 -7.05
C ALA A 49 0.28 21.56 -7.52
N MET A 50 1.26 20.75 -7.09
CA MET A 50 2.63 20.83 -7.59
C MET A 50 2.71 20.60 -9.10
N SER A 51 1.95 19.65 -9.64
CA SER A 51 1.94 19.38 -11.08
C SER A 51 1.35 20.53 -11.89
N GLU A 52 0.30 21.17 -11.39
CA GLU A 52 -0.32 22.34 -12.04
C GLU A 52 0.64 23.54 -12.03
N LEU A 53 1.28 23.82 -10.89
CA LEU A 53 2.30 24.86 -10.80
C LEU A 53 3.50 24.61 -11.72
N LEU A 54 3.89 23.35 -11.90
CA LEU A 54 4.97 22.97 -12.83
C LEU A 54 4.55 23.16 -14.30
N GLU A 55 3.27 22.93 -14.63
CA GLU A 55 2.72 23.21 -15.97
C GLU A 55 2.79 24.71 -16.30
N GLU A 56 2.53 25.59 -15.34
CA GLU A 56 2.64 27.05 -15.52
C GLU A 56 4.05 27.50 -15.92
N VAL A 57 5.10 26.80 -15.47
CA VAL A 57 6.51 27.09 -15.82
C VAL A 57 7.01 26.26 -17.01
N GLY A 58 6.11 25.55 -17.70
CA GLY A 58 6.40 24.87 -18.97
C GLY A 58 6.79 23.39 -18.86
N PHE A 59 6.67 22.77 -17.69
CA PHE A 59 6.84 21.33 -17.55
C PHE A 59 5.52 20.62 -17.85
N ASN A 60 5.53 19.66 -18.78
CA ASN A 60 4.33 18.89 -19.08
C ASN A 60 4.28 17.54 -18.33
N LYS A 61 3.10 16.90 -18.32
CA LYS A 61 2.89 15.59 -17.69
C LYS A 61 3.82 14.50 -18.22
N GLN A 62 4.25 14.57 -19.48
CA GLN A 62 5.15 13.60 -20.09
C GLN A 62 6.56 13.69 -19.47
N MET A 63 7.05 14.90 -19.20
CA MET A 63 8.32 15.12 -18.50
C MET A 63 8.26 14.59 -17.08
N LEU A 64 7.15 14.81 -16.37
CA LEU A 64 6.94 14.25 -15.04
C LEU A 64 6.94 12.71 -15.06
N ALA A 65 6.22 12.09 -15.99
CA ALA A 65 6.19 10.65 -16.14
C ALA A 65 7.57 10.05 -16.47
N ALA A 66 8.33 10.70 -17.36
CA ALA A 66 9.71 10.31 -17.67
C ALA A 66 10.62 10.43 -16.45
N LYS A 67 10.45 11.48 -15.63
CA LYS A 67 11.22 11.67 -14.39
C LYS A 67 10.91 10.60 -13.34
N ILE A 68 9.64 10.21 -13.21
CA ILE A 68 9.22 9.11 -12.33
C ILE A 68 9.88 7.80 -12.78
N GLN A 69 9.86 7.49 -14.08
CA GLN A 69 10.52 6.30 -14.62
C GLN A 69 12.04 6.32 -14.38
N GLU A 70 12.68 7.47 -14.56
CA GLU A 70 14.10 7.64 -14.27
C GLU A 70 14.42 7.36 -12.79
N ILE A 71 13.61 7.88 -11.86
CA ILE A 71 13.79 7.68 -10.42
C ILE A 71 13.59 6.21 -10.04
N ASP A 72 12.55 5.54 -10.55
CA ASP A 72 12.31 4.11 -10.27
C ASP A 72 13.49 3.23 -10.73
N LEU A 73 14.02 3.50 -11.92
CA LEU A 73 15.18 2.79 -12.46
C LEU A 73 16.48 3.07 -11.68
N ARG A 74 16.65 4.28 -11.13
CA ARG A 74 17.81 4.65 -10.28
C ARG A 74 17.77 3.93 -8.94
N ASP A 75 16.58 3.83 -8.35
CA ASP A 75 16.39 3.19 -7.06
C ASP A 75 16.65 1.67 -7.12
N GLY A 76 16.47 1.05 -8.29
CA GLY A 76 16.91 -0.32 -8.59
C GLY A 76 18.43 -0.51 -8.76
N LYS A 77 19.21 0.57 -8.96
CA LYS A 77 20.68 0.51 -9.07
C LYS A 77 21.41 0.74 -7.75
N LEU A 78 20.84 1.53 -6.84
CA LEU A 78 21.52 1.97 -5.62
C LEU A 78 21.68 0.87 -4.56
N ASP A 79 20.89 -0.20 -4.65
CA ASP A 79 20.89 -1.32 -3.68
C ASP A 79 21.79 -2.51 -4.08
N GLY A 80 22.64 -2.35 -5.11
CA GLY A 80 23.65 -3.34 -5.52
C GLY A 80 23.11 -4.66 -6.12
N LYS A 81 21.80 -4.92 -6.01
CA LYS A 81 21.12 -6.04 -6.65
C LYS A 81 20.45 -5.55 -7.94
N TYR A 82 21.19 -5.60 -9.04
CA TYR A 82 20.58 -5.41 -10.36
C TYR A 82 19.55 -6.52 -10.59
N ILE A 83 18.27 -6.19 -10.48
CA ILE A 83 17.18 -7.09 -10.88
C ILE A 83 16.61 -6.53 -12.19
N PRO A 84 16.64 -7.30 -13.30
CA PRO A 84 16.16 -6.82 -14.59
C PRO A 84 14.69 -6.38 -14.50
N ALA A 85 14.40 -5.23 -15.09
CA ALA A 85 13.04 -4.69 -15.13
C ALA A 85 12.13 -5.64 -15.92
N ILE A 86 10.93 -5.90 -15.39
CA ILE A 86 9.93 -6.75 -16.04
C ILE A 86 8.99 -5.90 -16.87
N LYS A 87 8.71 -6.32 -18.10
CA LYS A 87 7.65 -5.71 -18.92
C LYS A 87 6.29 -6.14 -18.39
N PHE A 88 5.52 -5.19 -17.88
CA PHE A 88 4.20 -5.49 -17.33
C PHE A 88 3.12 -5.48 -18.43
N PRO A 89 2.42 -6.59 -18.69
CA PRO A 89 1.44 -6.68 -19.77
C PRO A 89 0.21 -5.78 -19.56
N GLY A 90 -0.13 -5.40 -18.32
CA GLY A 90 -1.31 -4.59 -18.04
C GLY A 90 -1.20 -3.11 -18.44
N CYS A 91 0.01 -2.53 -18.42
CA CYS A 91 0.23 -1.12 -18.83
C CYS A 91 1.42 -0.93 -19.78
N LYS A 92 2.03 -2.03 -20.25
CA LYS A 92 3.19 -2.09 -21.16
C LYS A 92 4.43 -1.29 -20.71
N ARG A 93 4.53 -0.96 -19.42
CA ARG A 93 5.69 -0.27 -18.85
C ARG A 93 6.65 -1.27 -18.21
N GLU A 94 7.92 -0.89 -18.19
CA GLU A 94 8.96 -1.61 -17.45
C GLU A 94 8.85 -1.25 -15.97
N LEU A 95 8.89 -2.26 -15.12
CA LEU A 95 8.75 -2.14 -13.67
C LEU A 95 9.87 -2.87 -12.96
N ALA A 96 10.33 -2.33 -11.85
CA ALA A 96 11.19 -3.10 -10.95
C ALA A 96 10.41 -4.31 -10.37
N PRO A 97 10.94 -5.54 -10.44
CA PRO A 97 10.24 -6.76 -10.02
C PRO A 97 10.03 -6.89 -8.50
N ARG A 98 10.50 -5.91 -7.72
CA ARG A 98 10.22 -5.80 -6.27
C ARG A 98 8.76 -5.40 -5.98
N HIS A 99 8.09 -4.70 -6.90
CA HIS A 99 6.74 -4.22 -6.67
C HIS A 99 5.70 -5.34 -6.83
N VAL A 100 4.72 -5.38 -5.92
CA VAL A 100 3.58 -6.33 -5.96
C VAL A 100 2.42 -5.75 -6.78
N LYS A 101 2.37 -4.41 -6.90
CA LYS A 101 1.42 -3.66 -7.72
C LYS A 101 2.18 -2.71 -8.63
N CYS A 102 1.68 -2.49 -9.84
CA CYS A 102 2.23 -1.53 -10.77
C CYS A 102 2.03 -0.11 -10.24
N MET A 103 3.13 0.63 -10.05
CA MET A 103 3.08 2.03 -9.57
C MET A 103 2.38 2.98 -10.55
N TYR A 104 2.23 2.58 -11.81
CA TYR A 104 1.63 3.41 -12.84
C TYR A 104 0.13 3.20 -13.04
N CYS A 105 -0.36 1.96 -12.93
CA CYS A 105 -1.77 1.62 -13.20
C CYS A 105 -2.47 0.94 -12.03
N GLY A 106 -1.78 0.72 -10.91
CA GLY A 106 -2.33 0.08 -9.71
C GLY A 106 -2.60 -1.42 -9.81
N SER A 107 -2.48 -2.01 -11.01
CA SER A 107 -2.76 -3.44 -11.23
C SER A 107 -1.75 -4.34 -10.53
N GLU A 108 -2.22 -5.47 -9.99
CA GLU A 108 -1.34 -6.47 -9.36
C GLU A 108 -0.43 -7.16 -10.37
N ILE A 109 0.83 -7.31 -9.98
CA ILE A 109 1.85 -8.00 -10.76
C ILE A 109 1.83 -9.47 -10.32
N LYS A 110 1.22 -10.33 -11.14
CA LYS A 110 1.29 -11.78 -10.92
C LYS A 110 2.74 -12.24 -11.12
N LYS A 111 3.46 -12.48 -10.02
CA LYS A 111 4.73 -13.22 -10.06
C LYS A 111 4.41 -14.67 -10.37
N THR A 112 4.68 -15.11 -11.59
CA THR A 112 4.77 -16.54 -11.88
C THR A 112 6.02 -17.04 -11.15
N LEU A 113 5.83 -17.93 -10.19
CA LEU A 113 6.90 -18.62 -9.46
C LEU A 113 7.86 -19.33 -10.42
#